data_AF-A0A8W7NYV5-F1
#
_entry.id   AF-A0A8W7NYV5-F1
#
_cell.length_a   1.000
_cell.length_b   1.000
_cell.length_c   1.000
_cell.angle_alpha   90.00
_cell.angle_beta   90.00
_cell.angle_gamma   90.00
#
_symmetry.space_group_name_H-M   'P 1'
#
loop_
_entity.id
_entity.type
_entity.pdbx_description
1 polymer ?
#
loop_
_entity_poly.entity_id
_entity_poly.type
_entity_poly.pdbx_seq_one_letter_code
_entity_poly.pdbx_strand_id
1 'polypeptide(L)'
;MLRVLQRSSRMVAPAARNFSSEAGNNKLVITEVDDKTGYATVTLNRPPVNSLSLELLRAISQTLDDLQNNKSRGMILTSGHAPAGGCLLSLCCEYRVMCPNYTIGLNETQLGIVAPTWFQASLRNTISRRESELALTLGKMYTTDEALKVGMIDEIAENKEKALEQAVAFLNRFRKISPMARAMTKQALRSKDIVELEDNRSQDIDLFVYAVNQPAVQKGLEVYLESLKKKAQK
;
A
#
# COMPACT_ATOMS: atom_id res chain seq x y z
N MET A 1 33.55 -1.69 3.44
CA MET A 1 33.66 -0.54 2.51
C MET A 1 34.30 -1.08 1.22
N LEU A 2 33.67 -0.85 0.06
CA LEU A 2 33.95 -1.48 -1.26
C LEU A 2 33.41 -2.91 -1.51
N ARG A 3 32.10 -2.97 -1.76
CA ARG A 3 31.38 -3.87 -2.68
C ARG A 3 30.11 -3.12 -3.14
N VAL A 4 30.15 -1.89 -3.67
CA VAL A 4 30.61 -1.45 -5.00
C VAL A 4 30.14 -2.37 -6.14
N LEU A 5 29.00 -1.99 -6.72
CA LEU A 5 28.88 -1.66 -8.13
C LEU A 5 29.15 -2.77 -9.15
N GLN A 6 28.37 -3.85 -9.15
CA GLN A 6 28.12 -4.61 -10.38
C GLN A 6 26.70 -5.18 -10.40
N ARG A 7 25.80 -4.45 -11.06
CA ARG A 7 24.69 -5.00 -11.88
C ARG A 7 24.11 -3.87 -12.75
N SER A 8 24.97 -3.26 -13.57
CA SER A 8 24.60 -2.43 -14.70
C SER A 8 24.76 -3.24 -15.98
N SER A 9 23.69 -3.89 -16.44
CA SER A 9 23.41 -4.19 -17.85
C SER A 9 22.14 -5.04 -17.94
N ARG A 10 20.98 -4.38 -18.08
CA ARG A 10 19.87 -4.95 -18.83
C ARG A 10 19.59 -4.04 -20.00
N MET A 11 19.68 -4.65 -21.18
CA MET A 11 19.61 -4.06 -22.49
C MET A 11 18.34 -3.22 -22.66
N VAL A 12 18.50 -2.07 -23.32
CA VAL A 12 17.41 -1.22 -23.79
C VAL A 12 16.57 -2.04 -24.78
N ALA A 13 15.38 -2.47 -24.37
CA ALA A 13 14.35 -2.95 -25.27
C ALA A 13 13.65 -1.75 -25.92
N PRO A 14 13.29 -1.81 -27.22
CA PRO A 14 12.68 -0.68 -27.91
C PRO A 14 11.33 -0.34 -27.30
N ALA A 15 11.01 0.95 -27.26
CA ALA A 15 9.75 1.49 -26.75
C ALA A 15 8.55 0.86 -27.47
N ALA A 16 7.90 -0.09 -26.83
CA ALA A 16 6.61 -0.60 -27.26
C ALA A 16 5.54 0.47 -26.92
N ARG A 17 5.05 1.14 -27.95
CA ARG A 17 3.79 1.91 -27.85
C ARG A 17 2.66 0.91 -27.78
N ASN A 18 2.03 0.75 -26.62
CA ASN A 18 0.79 -0.01 -26.51
C ASN A 18 -0.39 0.95 -26.37
N PHE A 19 -1.00 1.28 -27.50
CA PHE A 19 -2.40 1.70 -27.55
C PHE A 19 -3.26 0.43 -27.63
N SER A 20 -4.10 0.27 -26.60
CA SER A 20 -5.40 -0.41 -26.50
C SER A 20 -5.71 -1.67 -27.32
N SER A 21 -6.19 -2.71 -26.62
CA SER A 21 -7.31 -3.52 -27.11
C SER A 21 -8.29 -3.77 -25.96
N GLU A 22 -9.57 -3.43 -26.18
CA GLU A 22 -10.69 -3.56 -25.25
C GLU A 22 -10.99 -5.02 -24.87
N ALA A 23 -11.17 -5.27 -23.58
CA ALA A 23 -12.00 -6.33 -23.04
C ALA A 23 -12.58 -5.87 -21.70
N GLY A 24 -13.81 -5.34 -21.71
CA GLY A 24 -14.60 -5.05 -20.51
C GLY A 24 -14.14 -3.85 -19.68
N ASN A 25 -15.08 -2.96 -19.35
CA ASN A 25 -14.88 -1.73 -18.59
C ASN A 25 -14.58 -1.95 -17.08
N ASN A 26 -13.69 -2.90 -16.73
CA ASN A 26 -13.44 -3.29 -15.34
C ASN A 26 -11.94 -3.39 -15.02
N LYS A 27 -11.21 -2.30 -15.21
CA LYS A 27 -9.80 -2.22 -14.78
C LYS A 27 -9.73 -2.29 -13.25
N LEU A 28 -9.03 -3.29 -12.73
CA LEU A 28 -8.79 -3.51 -11.29
C LEU A 28 -7.97 -2.38 -10.65
N VAL A 29 -7.14 -1.71 -11.45
CA VAL A 29 -6.35 -0.55 -11.08
C VAL A 29 -6.54 0.50 -12.17
N ILE A 30 -6.90 1.71 -11.77
CA ILE A 30 -7.02 2.88 -12.66
C ILE A 30 -5.79 3.75 -12.44
N THR A 31 -5.08 4.08 -13.52
CA THR A 31 -3.88 4.92 -13.47
C THR A 31 -4.09 6.13 -14.35
N GLU A 32 -3.94 7.31 -13.77
CA GLU A 32 -4.03 8.60 -14.45
C GLU A 32 -2.72 9.34 -14.24
N VAL A 33 -2.08 9.77 -15.33
CA VAL A 33 -0.84 10.56 -15.25
C VAL A 33 -1.18 12.00 -15.59
N ASP A 34 -0.92 12.91 -14.67
CA ASP A 34 -1.05 14.34 -14.92
C ASP A 34 0.27 14.89 -15.48
N ASP A 35 0.28 15.19 -16.78
CA ASP A 35 1.46 15.73 -17.47
C ASP A 35 1.92 17.10 -16.94
N LYS A 36 1.03 17.88 -16.33
CA LYS A 36 1.37 19.21 -15.79
C LYS A 36 2.18 19.08 -14.50
N THR A 37 1.73 18.21 -13.60
CA THR A 37 2.40 17.99 -12.30
C THR A 37 3.50 16.92 -12.38
N GLY A 38 3.37 15.99 -13.32
CA GLY A 38 4.22 14.82 -13.50
C GLY A 38 3.94 13.71 -12.49
N TYR A 39 2.82 13.74 -11.76
CA TYR A 39 2.44 12.69 -10.81
C TYR A 39 1.43 11.72 -11.42
N ALA A 40 1.52 10.46 -11.01
CA ALA A 40 0.53 9.45 -11.36
C ALA A 40 -0.42 9.22 -10.18
N THR A 41 -1.73 9.28 -10.43
CA THR A 41 -2.76 8.84 -9.49
C THR A 41 -3.10 7.39 -9.80
N VAL A 42 -2.93 6.51 -8.81
CA VAL A 42 -3.28 5.09 -8.88
C VAL A 42 -4.44 4.83 -7.94
N THR A 43 -5.54 4.38 -8.51
CA THR A 43 -6.79 4.10 -7.79
C THR A 43 -7.05 2.60 -7.81
N LEU A 44 -7.14 2.00 -6.64
CA LEU A 44 -7.58 0.61 -6.51
C LEU A 44 -9.09 0.54 -6.79
N ASN A 45 -9.48 -0.22 -7.81
CA ASN A 45 -10.83 -0.25 -8.35
C ASN A 45 -11.38 -1.68 -8.43
N ARG A 46 -11.58 -2.30 -7.26
CA ARG A 46 -12.23 -3.60 -7.08
C ARG A 46 -13.36 -3.49 -6.04
N PRO A 47 -14.50 -2.85 -6.38
CA PRO A 47 -15.66 -2.79 -5.47
C PRO A 47 -16.24 -4.20 -5.21
N PRO A 48 -16.95 -4.42 -4.08
CA PRO A 48 -17.33 -3.44 -3.05
C PRO A 48 -16.21 -3.12 -2.06
N VAL A 49 -15.20 -3.99 -1.94
CA VAL A 49 -14.04 -3.81 -1.05
C VAL A 49 -12.80 -4.19 -1.84
N ASN A 50 -11.81 -3.30 -1.88
CA ASN A 50 -10.52 -3.46 -2.58
C ASN A 50 -9.66 -4.60 -2.00
N SER A 51 -10.17 -5.82 -2.07
CA SER A 51 -9.57 -7.02 -1.53
C SER A 51 -8.35 -7.38 -2.36
N LEU A 52 -7.20 -7.58 -1.70
CA LEU A 52 -5.93 -7.93 -2.35
C LEU A 52 -5.92 -9.37 -2.87
N SER A 53 -6.78 -9.66 -3.84
CA SER A 53 -6.73 -10.88 -4.65
C SER A 53 -5.41 -10.96 -5.43
N LEU A 54 -5.02 -12.17 -5.83
CA LEU A 54 -3.84 -12.38 -6.67
C LEU A 54 -3.88 -11.55 -7.97
N GLU A 55 -5.06 -11.40 -8.57
CA GLU A 55 -5.26 -10.56 -9.77
C GLU A 55 -4.98 -9.09 -9.48
N LEU A 56 -5.52 -8.56 -8.37
CA LEU A 56 -5.30 -7.17 -7.98
C LEU A 56 -3.82 -6.92 -7.62
N LEU A 57 -3.19 -7.86 -6.91
CA LEU A 57 -1.76 -7.78 -6.58
C LEU A 57 -0.88 -7.77 -7.84
N ARG A 58 -1.19 -8.63 -8.82
CA ARG A 58 -0.51 -8.62 -10.12
C ARG A 58 -0.73 -7.29 -10.86
N ALA A 59 -1.96 -6.78 -10.86
CA ALA A 59 -2.27 -5.50 -11.49
C ALA A 59 -1.53 -4.32 -10.82
N ILE A 60 -1.45 -4.32 -9.48
CA ILE A 60 -0.66 -3.33 -8.73
C ILE A 60 0.82 -3.47 -9.08
N SER A 61 1.40 -4.67 -9.02
CA SER A 61 2.81 -4.90 -9.35
C SER A 61 3.16 -4.40 -10.75
N GLN A 62 2.35 -4.76 -11.74
CA GLN A 62 2.56 -4.30 -13.12
C GLN A 62 2.46 -2.77 -13.22
N THR A 63 1.48 -2.16 -12.55
CA THR A 63 1.33 -0.70 -12.53
C THR A 63 2.55 -0.01 -11.93
N LEU A 64 3.11 -0.56 -10.85
CA LEU A 64 4.31 -0.02 -10.22
C LEU A 64 5.53 -0.14 -11.14
N ASP A 65 5.72 -1.28 -11.80
CA ASP A 65 6.79 -1.49 -12.78
C ASP A 65 6.67 -0.53 -13.96
N ASP A 66 5.46 -0.33 -14.49
CA ASP A 66 5.20 0.59 -15.59
C ASP A 66 5.49 2.04 -15.18
N LEU A 67 5.04 2.46 -13.99
CA LEU A 67 5.28 3.80 -13.46
C LEU A 67 6.75 4.07 -13.14
N GLN A 68 7.48 3.05 -12.68
CA GLN A 68 8.92 3.16 -12.46
C GLN A 68 9.69 3.41 -13.78
N ASN A 69 9.19 2.85 -14.89
CA ASN A 69 9.79 3.03 -16.22
C ASN A 69 9.26 4.26 -16.97
N ASN A 70 8.22 4.92 -16.46
CA ASN A 70 7.66 6.14 -17.04
C ASN A 70 8.37 7.40 -16.51
N LYS A 71 8.07 8.57 -17.10
CA LYS A 71 8.54 9.90 -16.69
C LYS A 71 7.85 10.44 -15.43
N SER A 72 7.03 9.63 -14.75
CA SER A 72 6.32 10.02 -13.53
C SER A 72 7.31 10.33 -12.40
N ARG A 73 7.09 11.44 -11.70
CA ARG A 73 7.97 11.95 -10.64
C ARG A 73 7.62 11.39 -9.27
N GLY A 74 6.44 10.80 -9.15
CA GLY A 74 5.88 10.22 -7.95
C GLY A 74 4.50 9.66 -8.24
N MET A 75 3.96 8.94 -7.26
CA MET A 75 2.66 8.29 -7.36
C MET A 75 1.82 8.68 -6.14
N ILE A 76 0.52 8.87 -6.35
CA ILE A 76 -0.48 9.05 -5.32
C ILE A 76 -1.37 7.81 -5.36
N LEU A 77 -1.41 7.07 -4.25
CA LEU A 77 -2.29 5.93 -4.09
C LEU A 77 -3.60 6.38 -3.43
N THR A 78 -4.74 6.04 -4.02
CA THR A 78 -6.05 6.38 -3.44
C THR A 78 -6.95 5.15 -3.28
N SER A 79 -7.69 5.13 -2.17
CA SER A 79 -8.74 4.16 -1.84
C SER A 79 -9.67 4.80 -0.80
N GLY A 80 -10.88 4.25 -0.61
CA GLY A 80 -11.76 4.63 0.49
C GLY A 80 -11.29 4.00 1.81
N HIS A 81 -11.99 2.95 2.26
CA HIS A 81 -11.48 2.13 3.36
C HIS A 81 -10.16 1.44 3.00
N ALA A 82 -9.32 1.25 4.00
CA ALA A 82 -7.99 0.65 3.88
C ALA A 82 -7.75 -0.42 4.96
N PRO A 83 -8.47 -1.55 4.95
CA PRO A 83 -8.20 -2.67 5.84
C PRO A 83 -6.99 -3.50 5.36
N ALA A 84 -6.28 -4.12 6.30
CA ALA A 84 -5.21 -5.08 6.06
C ALA A 84 -4.20 -4.59 5.01
N GLY A 85 -4.15 -5.24 3.85
CA GLY A 85 -3.27 -4.88 2.76
C GLY A 85 -3.47 -3.45 2.21
N GLY A 86 -4.69 -2.90 2.28
CA GLY A 86 -4.93 -1.49 1.93
C GLY A 86 -4.23 -0.52 2.89
N CYS A 87 -4.24 -0.84 4.20
CA CYS A 87 -3.47 -0.10 5.21
C CYS A 87 -1.98 -0.20 4.90
N LEU A 88 -1.48 -1.42 4.68
CA LEU A 88 -0.07 -1.66 4.38
C LEU A 88 0.44 -0.85 3.17
N LEU A 89 -0.32 -0.83 2.07
CA LEU A 89 0.02 -0.02 0.90
C LEU A 89 0.06 1.48 1.23
N SER A 90 -0.87 1.96 2.06
CA SER A 90 -0.87 3.34 2.57
C SER A 90 0.38 3.64 3.42
N LEU A 91 0.78 2.74 4.32
CA LEU A 91 1.99 2.90 5.16
C LEU A 91 3.28 2.97 4.33
N CYS A 92 3.27 2.40 3.11
CA CYS A 92 4.41 2.46 2.21
C CYS A 92 4.56 3.83 1.51
N CYS A 93 3.49 4.62 1.43
CA CYS A 93 3.44 5.92 0.78
C CYS A 93 4.18 7.00 1.59
N GLU A 94 4.67 8.03 0.89
CA GLU A 94 5.34 9.18 1.52
C GLU A 94 4.41 10.06 2.33
N TYR A 95 3.14 10.10 1.96
CA TYR A 95 2.14 10.98 2.51
C TYR A 95 0.77 10.32 2.45
N ARG A 96 -0.01 10.49 3.51
CA ARG A 96 -1.30 9.85 3.69
C ARG A 96 -2.33 10.91 4.03
N VAL A 97 -3.25 11.14 3.10
CA VAL A 97 -4.41 12.00 3.27
C VAL A 97 -5.67 11.17 3.09
N MET A 98 -6.67 11.38 3.93
CA MET A 98 -7.85 10.52 4.00
C MET A 98 -9.13 11.35 4.17
N CYS A 99 -10.20 10.99 3.47
CA CYS A 99 -11.50 11.64 3.67
C CYS A 99 -12.20 11.14 4.94
N PRO A 100 -13.16 11.91 5.50
CA PRO A 100 -14.01 11.48 6.60
C PRO A 100 -14.78 10.18 6.30
N ASN A 101 -15.25 9.53 7.37
CA ASN A 101 -16.10 8.33 7.33
C ASN A 101 -15.46 7.09 6.69
N TYR A 102 -14.13 7.05 6.59
CA TYR A 102 -13.39 5.85 6.23
C TYR A 102 -12.70 5.24 7.45
N THR A 103 -12.19 4.03 7.26
CA THR A 103 -11.44 3.31 8.29
C THR A 103 -10.16 2.71 7.71
N ILE A 104 -9.12 2.66 8.53
CA ILE A 104 -7.79 2.14 8.18
C ILE A 104 -7.23 1.34 9.35
N GLY A 105 -6.56 0.23 9.06
CA GLY A 105 -5.96 -0.60 10.11
C GLY A 105 -5.56 -1.99 9.64
N LEU A 106 -4.78 -2.65 10.50
CA LEU A 106 -4.34 -4.03 10.34
C LEU A 106 -5.21 -4.90 11.24
N ASN A 107 -6.20 -5.59 10.65
CA ASN A 107 -7.23 -6.36 11.35
C ASN A 107 -7.02 -7.88 11.27
N GLU A 108 -5.81 -8.34 10.94
CA GLU A 108 -5.48 -9.74 10.69
C GLU A 108 -5.88 -10.65 11.87
N THR A 109 -5.60 -10.22 13.10
CA THR A 109 -5.88 -11.00 14.31
C THR A 109 -7.38 -11.21 14.56
N GLN A 110 -8.25 -10.30 14.10
CA GLN A 110 -9.71 -10.52 14.14
C GLN A 110 -10.16 -11.64 13.20
N LEU A 111 -9.36 -11.94 12.17
CA LEU A 111 -9.60 -13.02 11.22
C LEU A 111 -8.84 -14.30 11.61
N GLY A 112 -8.19 -14.32 12.78
CA GLY A 112 -7.32 -15.41 13.22
C GLY A 112 -5.97 -15.47 12.50
N ILE A 113 -5.63 -14.43 11.71
CA ILE A 113 -4.39 -14.36 10.95
C ILE A 113 -3.32 -13.70 11.82
N VAL A 114 -2.14 -14.30 11.86
CA VAL A 114 -0.95 -13.67 12.43
C VAL A 114 -0.39 -12.69 11.40
N ALA A 115 -0.35 -11.40 11.74
CA ALA A 115 0.23 -10.39 10.88
C ALA A 115 1.73 -10.69 10.64
N PRO A 116 2.19 -10.80 9.38
CA PRO A 116 3.60 -11.03 9.08
C PRO A 116 4.53 -9.97 9.69
N THR A 117 5.78 -10.32 9.96
CA THR A 117 6.78 -9.44 10.61
C THR A 117 6.90 -8.09 9.92
N TRP A 118 6.85 -8.06 8.59
CA TRP A 118 6.94 -6.86 7.75
C TRP A 118 5.68 -5.99 7.74
N PHE A 119 4.49 -6.56 7.99
CA PHE A 119 3.29 -5.78 8.30
C PHE A 119 3.49 -5.04 9.62
N GLN A 120 3.96 -5.77 10.63
CA GLN A 120 4.18 -5.20 11.96
C GLN A 120 5.27 -4.12 11.93
N ALA A 121 6.36 -4.33 11.18
CA ALA A 121 7.42 -3.34 10.99
C ALA A 121 6.90 -2.06 10.33
N SER A 122 6.08 -2.19 9.29
CA SER A 122 5.48 -1.04 8.60
C SER A 122 4.64 -0.17 9.55
N LEU A 123 3.84 -0.80 10.41
CA LEU A 123 3.03 -0.08 11.41
C LEU A 123 3.91 0.58 12.48
N ARG A 124 4.89 -0.15 13.02
CA ARG A 124 5.84 0.37 14.03
C ARG A 124 6.69 1.54 13.53
N ASN A 125 6.93 1.61 12.23
CA ASN A 125 7.64 2.73 11.60
C ASN A 125 6.77 3.97 11.37
N THR A 126 5.45 3.83 11.56
CA THR A 126 4.48 4.91 11.30
C THR A 126 3.90 5.48 12.59
N ILE A 127 3.48 4.61 13.52
CA ILE A 127 2.90 5.00 14.80
C ILE A 127 3.74 4.49 15.96
N SER A 128 3.42 4.92 17.19
CA SER A 128 4.20 4.52 18.36
C SER A 128 4.26 2.99 18.53
N ARG A 129 5.35 2.49 19.14
CA ARG A 129 5.53 1.06 19.42
C ARG A 129 4.35 0.49 20.22
N ARG A 130 3.84 1.23 21.21
CA ARG A 130 2.74 0.78 22.07
C ARG A 130 1.41 0.77 21.33
N GLU A 131 1.12 1.82 20.55
CA GLU A 131 -0.09 1.85 19.72
C GLU A 131 -0.06 0.73 18.68
N SER A 132 1.10 0.45 18.08
CA SER A 132 1.27 -0.66 17.13
C SER A 132 0.94 -2.01 17.78
N GLU A 133 1.46 -2.26 18.99
CA GLU A 133 1.22 -3.50 19.72
C GLU A 133 -0.27 -3.70 20.04
N LEU A 134 -0.93 -2.67 20.55
CA LEU A 134 -2.37 -2.70 20.82
C LEU A 134 -3.18 -2.90 19.53
N ALA A 135 -2.85 -2.16 18.48
CA ALA A 135 -3.52 -2.27 17.19
C ALA A 135 -3.43 -3.68 16.61
N LEU A 136 -2.23 -4.26 16.59
CA LEU A 136 -1.98 -5.58 16.00
C LEU A 136 -2.62 -6.70 16.82
N THR A 137 -2.57 -6.62 18.15
CA THR A 137 -3.14 -7.65 19.03
C THR A 137 -4.67 -7.61 19.07
N LEU A 138 -5.28 -6.43 18.97
CA LEU A 138 -6.74 -6.25 18.93
C LEU A 138 -7.32 -6.30 17.51
N GLY A 139 -6.46 -6.22 16.49
CA GLY A 139 -6.83 -6.03 15.09
C GLY A 139 -7.62 -4.73 14.88
N LYS A 140 -7.19 -3.64 15.54
CA LYS A 140 -7.95 -2.38 15.60
C LYS A 140 -8.05 -1.74 14.21
N MET A 141 -9.28 -1.37 13.84
CA MET A 141 -9.57 -0.44 12.76
C MET A 141 -9.76 0.96 13.35
N TYR A 142 -9.01 1.93 12.85
CA TYR A 142 -9.07 3.33 13.24
C TYR A 142 -10.07 4.08 12.34
N THR A 143 -10.88 4.96 12.92
CA THR A 143 -11.60 5.98 12.14
C THR A 143 -10.61 6.99 11.56
N THR A 144 -11.04 7.80 10.59
CA THR A 144 -10.21 8.89 10.04
C THR A 144 -9.62 9.80 11.14
N ASP A 145 -10.42 10.20 12.13
CA ASP A 145 -9.96 11.07 13.22
C ASP A 145 -8.97 10.38 14.16
N GLU A 146 -9.24 9.11 14.52
CA GLU A 146 -8.30 8.36 15.35
C GLU A 146 -6.98 8.11 14.63
N ALA A 147 -7.03 7.83 13.32
CA ALA A 147 -5.86 7.62 12.48
C ALA A 147 -4.98 8.87 12.41
N LEU A 148 -5.59 10.06 12.31
CA LEU A 148 -4.86 11.33 12.37
C LEU A 148 -4.20 11.51 13.74
N LYS A 149 -4.97 11.25 14.81
CA LYS A 149 -4.50 11.42 16.19
C LYS A 149 -3.27 10.56 16.52
N VAL A 150 -3.21 9.33 16.02
CA VAL A 150 -2.06 8.43 16.26
C VAL A 150 -0.91 8.60 15.27
N GLY A 151 -1.05 9.48 14.27
CA GLY A 151 -0.06 9.71 13.21
C GLY A 151 -0.05 8.64 12.12
N MET A 152 -1.12 7.86 11.98
CA MET A 152 -1.25 6.88 10.90
C MET A 152 -1.54 7.57 9.56
N ILE A 153 -2.28 8.68 9.58
CA ILE A 153 -2.44 9.58 8.44
C ILE A 153 -1.90 10.96 8.80
N ASP A 154 -1.55 11.75 7.79
CA ASP A 154 -0.92 13.06 7.95
C ASP A 154 -1.95 14.21 7.91
N GLU A 155 -3.01 14.09 7.09
CA GLU A 155 -4.08 15.10 6.98
C GLU A 155 -5.46 14.47 6.65
N ILE A 156 -6.51 15.22 6.96
CA ILE A 156 -7.90 14.90 6.58
C ILE A 156 -8.35 15.84 5.46
N ALA A 157 -8.94 15.28 4.41
CA ALA A 157 -9.44 16.02 3.25
C ALA A 157 -10.98 16.04 3.21
N GLU A 158 -11.58 17.16 2.81
CA GLU A 158 -13.04 17.27 2.68
C GLU A 158 -13.63 16.27 1.66
N ASN A 159 -12.93 16.08 0.55
CA ASN A 159 -13.33 15.20 -0.57
C ASN A 159 -12.08 14.70 -1.31
N LYS A 160 -12.30 13.86 -2.33
CA LYS A 160 -11.22 13.21 -3.08
C LYS A 160 -10.38 14.22 -3.87
N GLU A 161 -11.03 15.24 -4.42
CA GLU A 161 -10.38 16.30 -5.19
C GLU A 161 -9.39 17.07 -4.31
N LYS A 162 -9.82 17.47 -3.10
CA LYS A 162 -8.97 18.13 -2.12
C LYS A 162 -7.85 17.23 -1.61
N ALA A 163 -8.12 15.93 -1.42
CA ALA A 163 -7.09 14.97 -1.05
C ALA A 163 -5.98 14.90 -2.12
N LEU A 164 -6.34 14.87 -3.40
CA LEU A 164 -5.37 14.90 -4.50
C LEU A 164 -4.58 16.22 -4.53
N GLU A 165 -5.23 17.36 -4.36
CA GLU A 165 -4.56 18.66 -4.27
C GLU A 165 -3.53 18.70 -3.13
N GLN A 166 -3.90 18.23 -1.93
CA GLN A 166 -3.01 18.16 -0.76
C GLN A 166 -1.84 17.20 -1.00
N ALA A 167 -2.08 16.02 -1.58
CA ALA A 167 -1.02 15.06 -1.91
C ALA A 167 -0.03 15.63 -2.94
N VAL A 168 -0.53 16.27 -4.00
CA VAL A 168 0.32 16.96 -5.00
C VAL A 168 1.12 18.08 -4.34
N ALA A 169 0.49 18.89 -3.48
CA ALA A 169 1.16 19.96 -2.75
C ALA A 169 2.29 19.42 -1.86
N PHE A 170 2.04 18.32 -1.13
CA PHE A 170 3.06 17.65 -0.33
C PHE A 170 4.23 17.15 -1.19
N LEU A 171 3.94 16.38 -2.25
CA LEU A 171 4.97 15.82 -3.12
C LEU A 171 5.82 16.91 -3.78
N ASN A 172 5.22 18.06 -4.11
CA ASN A 172 5.93 19.21 -4.68
C ASN A 172 7.01 19.80 -3.76
N ARG A 173 6.93 19.56 -2.44
CA ARG A 173 8.00 19.95 -1.50
C ARG A 173 9.33 19.26 -1.82
N PHE A 174 9.29 18.06 -2.39
CA PHE A 174 10.50 17.32 -2.79
C PHE A 174 11.20 17.90 -4.03
N ARG A 175 10.57 18.83 -4.78
CA ARG A 175 11.18 19.41 -5.99
C ARG A 175 12.48 20.16 -5.73
N LYS A 176 12.63 20.72 -4.53
CA LYS A 176 13.83 21.45 -4.12
C LYS A 176 14.84 20.56 -3.38
N ILE A 177 14.58 19.26 -3.28
CA ILE A 177 15.39 18.31 -2.53
C ILE A 177 16.17 17.43 -3.52
N SER A 178 17.45 17.17 -3.22
CA SER A 178 18.27 16.26 -4.02
C SER A 178 17.61 14.87 -4.12
N PRO A 179 17.30 14.37 -5.34
CA PRO A 179 16.68 13.06 -5.51
C PRO A 179 17.55 11.93 -4.95
N MET A 180 18.87 12.01 -5.17
CA MET A 180 19.84 11.05 -4.66
C MET A 180 19.85 11.03 -3.13
N ALA A 181 20.01 12.19 -2.49
CA ALA A 181 20.07 12.27 -1.03
C ALA A 181 18.76 11.77 -0.40
N ARG A 182 17.60 12.19 -0.94
CA ARG A 182 16.29 11.72 -0.49
C ARG A 182 16.15 10.20 -0.61
N ALA A 183 16.52 9.63 -1.75
CA ALA A 183 16.43 8.19 -1.98
C ALA A 183 17.32 7.42 -1.00
N MET A 184 18.57 7.85 -0.83
CA MET A 184 19.51 7.21 0.10
C MET A 184 19.05 7.32 1.55
N THR A 185 18.55 8.49 1.98
CA THR A 185 18.00 8.67 3.34
C THR A 185 16.79 7.75 3.57
N LYS A 186 15.86 7.66 2.59
CA LYS A 186 14.69 6.77 2.68
C LYS A 186 15.12 5.30 2.81
N GLN A 187 16.10 4.87 2.01
CA GLN A 187 16.64 3.51 2.05
C GLN A 187 17.36 3.24 3.38
N ALA A 188 18.19 4.17 3.86
CA ALA A 188 18.91 4.03 5.11
C ALA A 188 17.95 3.87 6.30
N LEU A 189 16.91 4.70 6.39
CA LEU A 189 15.89 4.64 7.44
C LEU A 189 15.17 3.29 7.50
N ARG A 190 14.95 2.64 6.35
CA ARG A 190 14.21 1.37 6.23
C ARG A 190 15.10 0.14 6.13
N SER A 191 16.42 0.34 6.09
CA SER A 191 17.40 -0.70 5.74
C SER A 191 17.30 -1.94 6.63
N LYS A 192 17.15 -1.75 7.94
CA LYS A 192 17.03 -2.86 8.89
C LYS A 192 15.84 -3.77 8.56
N ASP A 193 14.65 -3.18 8.40
CA ASP A 193 13.43 -3.95 8.14
C ASP A 193 13.43 -4.57 6.73
N ILE A 194 14.06 -3.91 5.75
CA ILE A 194 14.23 -4.45 4.39
C ILE A 194 15.11 -5.69 4.42
N VAL A 195 16.26 -5.62 5.10
CA VAL A 195 17.18 -6.77 5.22
C VAL A 195 16.48 -7.93 5.93
N GLU A 196 15.77 -7.66 7.04
CA GLU A 196 15.03 -8.69 7.77
C GLU A 196 13.95 -9.36 6.90
N LEU A 197 13.23 -8.57 6.08
CA LEU A 197 12.26 -9.09 5.12
C LEU A 197 12.91 -9.92 4.02
N GLU A 198 14.04 -9.49 3.48
CA GLU A 198 14.74 -10.21 2.40
C GLU A 198 15.32 -11.54 2.88
N ASP A 199 15.94 -11.55 4.05
CA ASP A 199 16.59 -12.73 4.63
C ASP A 199 15.57 -13.80 5.05
N ASN A 200 14.39 -13.39 5.54
CA ASN A 200 13.38 -14.31 6.05
C ASN A 200 12.20 -14.57 5.10
N ARG A 201 12.20 -13.99 3.90
CA ARG A 201 11.05 -14.01 2.97
C ARG A 201 10.42 -15.38 2.79
N SER A 202 11.23 -16.41 2.53
CA SER A 202 10.73 -17.77 2.28
C SER A 202 10.06 -18.35 3.53
N GLN A 203 10.71 -18.20 4.69
CA GLN A 203 10.20 -18.70 5.97
C GLN A 203 8.90 -17.98 6.38
N ASP A 204 8.84 -16.66 6.17
CA ASP A 204 7.65 -15.85 6.42
C ASP A 204 6.48 -16.29 5.54
N ILE A 205 6.73 -16.58 4.24
CA ILE A 205 5.71 -17.09 3.33
C ILE A 205 5.22 -18.46 3.81
N ASP A 206 6.12 -19.38 4.13
CA ASP A 206 5.77 -20.73 4.57
C ASP A 206 4.93 -20.70 5.87
N LEU A 207 5.36 -19.88 6.84
CA LEU A 207 4.62 -19.69 8.10
C LEU A 207 3.26 -19.05 7.87
N PHE A 208 3.19 -18.02 7.02
CA PHE A 208 1.93 -17.38 6.68
C PHE A 208 0.97 -18.37 6.04
N VAL A 209 1.41 -19.07 4.98
CA VAL A 209 0.60 -20.08 4.27
C VAL A 209 0.16 -21.18 5.21
N TYR A 210 1.03 -21.66 6.09
CA TYR A 210 0.67 -22.63 7.12
C TYR A 210 -0.42 -22.10 8.06
N ALA A 211 -0.28 -20.86 8.55
CA ALA A 211 -1.21 -20.25 9.49
C ALA A 211 -2.59 -19.98 8.86
N VAL A 212 -2.65 -19.40 7.66
CA VAL A 212 -3.95 -19.16 7.00
C VAL A 212 -4.67 -20.46 6.66
N ASN A 213 -3.96 -21.56 6.36
CA ASN A 213 -4.59 -22.86 6.07
C ASN A 213 -5.09 -23.61 7.32
N GLN A 214 -4.89 -23.07 8.54
CA GLN A 214 -5.42 -23.71 9.73
C GLN A 214 -6.96 -23.73 9.71
N PRO A 215 -7.63 -24.83 10.10
CA PRO A 215 -9.08 -24.95 10.04
C PRO A 215 -9.83 -23.83 10.78
N ALA A 216 -9.31 -23.38 11.92
CA ALA A 216 -9.89 -22.28 12.69
C ALA A 216 -9.86 -20.95 11.94
N VAL A 217 -8.78 -20.68 11.21
CA VAL A 217 -8.59 -19.45 10.41
C VAL A 217 -9.47 -19.49 9.17
N GLN A 218 -9.51 -20.63 8.46
CA GLN A 218 -10.39 -20.83 7.30
C GLN A 218 -11.87 -20.60 7.67
N LYS A 219 -12.33 -21.16 8.79
CA LYS A 219 -13.69 -20.93 9.30
C LYS A 219 -13.95 -19.45 9.62
N GLY A 220 -12.98 -18.75 10.22
CA GLY A 220 -13.07 -17.31 10.48
C GLY A 220 -13.21 -16.49 9.21
N LEU A 221 -12.44 -16.83 8.17
CA LEU A 221 -12.49 -16.19 6.85
C LEU A 221 -13.82 -16.43 6.14
N GLU A 222 -14.38 -17.64 6.21
CA GLU A 222 -15.70 -17.94 5.64
C GLU A 222 -16.79 -17.04 6.24
N VAL A 223 -16.84 -16.95 7.58
CA VAL A 223 -17.80 -16.08 8.30
C VAL A 223 -17.61 -14.62 7.90
N TYR A 224 -16.37 -14.17 7.77
CA TYR A 224 -16.07 -12.81 7.34
C TYR A 224 -16.55 -12.54 5.91
N LEU A 225 -16.29 -13.45 4.97
CA LEU A 225 -16.74 -13.33 3.57
C LEU A 225 -18.27 -13.29 3.45
N GLU A 226 -18.99 -14.08 4.25
CA GLU A 226 -20.45 -14.01 4.32
C GLU A 226 -20.94 -12.64 4.82
N SER A 227 -20.26 -12.08 5.82
CA SER A 227 -20.59 -10.75 6.35
C SER A 227 -20.42 -9.64 5.29
N LEU A 228 -19.40 -9.75 4.43
CA LEU A 228 -19.16 -8.81 3.34
C LEU A 228 -20.23 -8.92 2.25
N LYS A 229 -20.64 -10.13 1.89
CA LYS A 229 -21.73 -10.34 0.92
C LYS A 229 -23.04 -9.69 1.38
N LYS A 230 -23.36 -9.81 2.68
CA LYS A 230 -24.55 -9.16 3.28
C LYS A 230 -24.48 -7.63 3.25
N LYS A 231 -23.29 -7.05 3.43
CA LYS A 231 -23.09 -5.59 3.35
C LYS A 231 -23.19 -5.05 1.93
N ALA A 232 -22.72 -5.81 0.94
CA ALA A 232 -22.78 -5.39 -0.47
C ALA A 232 -24.19 -5.46 -1.09
N GLN A 233 -25.12 -6.17 -0.44
CA GLN A 233 -26.53 -6.29 -0.85
C GLN A 233 -27.44 -5.20 -0.24
N LYS A 234 -26.91 -4.38 0.68
CA LYS A 234 -27.58 -3.22 1.28
C LYS A 234 -27.09 -1.94 0.63
#